data_AF-A0A2A6M8T1-F1
#
_entry.id   AF-A0A2A6M8T1-F1
#
_cell.length_a   1.000
_cell.length_b   1.000
_cell.length_c   1.000
_cell.angle_alpha   90.00
_cell.angle_beta   90.00
_cell.angle_gamma   90.00
#
_symmetry.space_group_name_H-M   'P 1'
#
loop_
_entity.id
_entity.type
_entity.pdbx_description
1 polymer ?
#
loop_
_entity_poly.entity_id
_entity_poly.type
_entity_poly.pdbx_seq_one_letter_code
_entity_poly.pdbx_strand_id
1 'polypeptide(L)'
;MAKASHLNPPPPPKRLIGYARVSTDDQLNDAQVDELRAAGCDRIHQEQGSGASRARPVLNKLLKDLTAGDVLVVVRLDRLARSVSHLLDVIEDLETRGVHFRSLRDPIDTSTPQGMFSLQVLGAVAQLERALIAERTKSGMQAAKSRGRLAGNPGLRERRPEAIRAVAAARERAYLDELIASAQTWLPAVRQLRPRHSWDDVVRILNRRGHDWTVERLRRAVHRMVREKLADPELLSRSPRRPPEHHLMRLVAGIAIADPDLSLRDIAAQLDQMQERPPRGGRKWQPSSVRALLDEARRFGLVRS
;
A
#
# COMPACT_ATOMS: atom_id res chain seq x y z
N MET A 1 14.60 -50.21 30.56
CA MET A 1 14.74 -49.30 29.41
C MET A 1 13.73 -49.74 28.34
N ALA A 2 12.62 -49.02 28.19
CA ALA A 2 11.65 -49.24 27.11
C ALA A 2 11.41 -47.88 26.45
N LYS A 3 11.84 -47.72 25.20
CA LYS A 3 11.59 -46.52 24.39
C LYS A 3 10.17 -46.60 23.86
N ALA A 4 9.34 -45.63 24.23
CA ALA A 4 8.02 -45.41 23.69
C ALA A 4 8.13 -45.08 22.18
N SER A 5 7.46 -45.88 21.37
CA SER A 5 7.27 -45.67 19.94
C SER A 5 6.30 -44.51 19.73
N HIS A 6 6.79 -43.37 19.27
CA HIS A 6 5.94 -42.29 18.76
C HIS A 6 5.30 -42.75 17.45
N LEU A 7 4.04 -43.17 17.50
CA LEU A 7 3.19 -43.33 16.33
C LEU A 7 2.84 -41.92 15.82
N ASN A 8 3.37 -41.54 14.65
CA ASN A 8 2.87 -40.37 13.92
C ASN A 8 1.38 -40.62 13.58
N PRO A 9 0.50 -39.62 13.75
CA PRO A 9 -0.88 -39.74 13.31
C PRO A 9 -0.92 -39.97 11.78
N PRO A 10 -1.86 -40.77 11.27
CA PRO A 10 -2.02 -40.97 9.84
C PRO A 10 -2.24 -39.61 9.15
N PRO A 11 -1.72 -39.41 7.92
CA PRO A 11 -1.95 -38.17 7.19
C PRO A 11 -3.47 -37.95 7.07
N PRO A 12 -3.95 -36.70 7.23
CA PRO A 12 -5.36 -36.39 7.10
C PRO A 12 -5.88 -36.85 5.73
N PRO A 13 -7.16 -37.27 5.63
CA PRO A 13 -7.72 -37.76 4.38
C PRO A 13 -7.57 -36.70 3.28
N LYS A 14 -6.99 -37.09 2.14
CA LYS A 14 -6.81 -36.23 0.97
C LYS A 14 -8.18 -35.77 0.47
N ARG A 15 -8.54 -34.51 0.70
CA ARG A 15 -9.78 -33.95 0.15
C ARG A 15 -9.52 -33.53 -1.30
N LEU A 16 -10.26 -34.14 -2.23
CA LEU A 16 -10.24 -33.76 -3.64
C LEU A 16 -11.24 -32.63 -3.85
N ILE A 17 -10.75 -31.46 -4.22
CA ILE A 17 -11.57 -30.26 -4.41
C ILE A 17 -11.51 -29.86 -5.88
N GLY A 18 -12.64 -29.98 -6.56
CA GLY A 18 -12.78 -29.68 -7.98
C GLY A 18 -13.00 -28.19 -8.24
N TYR A 19 -12.40 -27.68 -9.31
CA TYR A 19 -12.71 -26.35 -9.85
C TYR A 19 -13.08 -26.45 -11.33
N ALA A 20 -14.25 -25.92 -11.67
CA ALA A 20 -14.77 -25.87 -13.03
C ALA A 20 -15.01 -24.41 -13.44
N ARG A 21 -14.61 -24.05 -14.67
CA ARG A 21 -14.97 -22.76 -15.27
C ARG A 21 -16.01 -23.02 -16.35
N VAL A 22 -17.21 -22.52 -16.11
CA VAL A 22 -18.40 -22.75 -16.91
C VAL A 22 -18.75 -21.49 -17.70
N SER A 23 -19.04 -21.64 -18.99
CA SER A 23 -19.56 -20.57 -19.85
C SER A 23 -21.08 -20.56 -19.80
N THR A 24 -21.76 -19.54 -20.32
CA THR A 24 -23.25 -19.49 -20.40
C THR A 24 -23.90 -20.55 -21.30
N ASP A 25 -23.15 -21.56 -21.74
CA ASP A 25 -23.64 -22.64 -22.59
C ASP A 25 -23.71 -23.93 -21.77
N ASP A 26 -24.94 -24.32 -21.40
CA ASP A 26 -25.21 -25.29 -20.33
C ASP A 26 -24.70 -26.70 -20.64
N GLN A 27 -24.66 -27.11 -21.91
CA GLN A 27 -24.27 -28.48 -22.29
C GLN A 27 -22.79 -28.81 -22.04
N LEU A 28 -21.88 -27.83 -22.13
CA LEU A 28 -20.44 -28.03 -21.90
C LEU A 28 -20.06 -27.93 -20.41
N ASN A 29 -20.96 -27.42 -19.58
CA ASN A 29 -20.74 -27.21 -18.17
C ASN A 29 -20.94 -28.49 -17.37
N ASP A 30 -21.98 -29.25 -17.71
CA ASP A 30 -22.30 -30.51 -17.05
C ASP A 30 -21.19 -31.54 -17.24
N ALA A 31 -20.62 -31.63 -18.46
CA ALA A 31 -19.51 -32.55 -18.74
C ALA A 31 -18.27 -32.31 -17.85
N GLN A 32 -17.90 -31.05 -17.58
CA GLN A 32 -16.76 -30.74 -16.71
C GLN A 32 -17.03 -31.14 -15.26
N VAL A 33 -18.24 -30.87 -14.77
CA VAL A 33 -18.63 -31.21 -13.40
C VAL A 33 -18.69 -32.72 -13.22
N ASP A 34 -19.21 -33.43 -14.20
CA ASP A 34 -19.32 -34.90 -14.17
C ASP A 34 -17.94 -35.57 -14.20
N GLU A 35 -16.98 -35.06 -14.97
CA GLU A 35 -15.59 -35.52 -14.94
C GLU A 35 -14.94 -35.32 -13.55
N LEU A 36 -15.18 -34.17 -12.91
CA LEU A 36 -14.66 -33.90 -11.57
C LEU A 36 -15.31 -34.80 -10.51
N ARG A 37 -16.62 -35.07 -10.62
CA ARG A 37 -17.32 -36.02 -9.75
C ARG A 37 -16.79 -37.44 -9.95
N ALA A 38 -16.61 -37.87 -11.20
CA ALA A 38 -16.07 -39.19 -11.53
C ALA A 38 -14.63 -39.36 -11.01
N ALA A 39 -13.86 -38.27 -10.92
CA ALA A 39 -12.53 -38.25 -10.31
C ALA A 39 -12.54 -38.28 -8.77
N GLY A 40 -13.71 -38.28 -8.13
CA GLY A 40 -13.86 -38.35 -6.67
C GLY A 40 -13.81 -36.99 -5.96
N CYS A 41 -14.09 -35.88 -6.66
CA CYS A 41 -14.14 -34.56 -6.01
C CYS A 41 -15.44 -34.40 -5.20
N ASP A 42 -15.32 -34.36 -3.87
CA ASP A 42 -16.46 -34.18 -2.96
C ASP A 42 -17.05 -32.77 -3.03
N ARG A 43 -16.20 -31.77 -3.31
CA ARG A 43 -16.57 -30.36 -3.39
C ARG A 43 -16.15 -29.80 -4.73
N ILE A 44 -17.10 -29.31 -5.52
CA ILE A 44 -16.84 -28.72 -6.84
C ILE A 44 -17.25 -27.25 -6.83
N HIS A 45 -16.28 -26.38 -7.06
CA HIS A 45 -16.46 -24.94 -7.16
C HIS A 45 -16.59 -24.54 -8.63
N GLN A 46 -17.73 -23.94 -8.98
CA GLN A 46 -18.03 -23.53 -10.34
C GLN A 46 -17.88 -22.01 -10.47
N GLU A 47 -17.07 -21.57 -11.42
CA GLU A 47 -16.90 -20.17 -11.77
C GLU A 47 -17.66 -19.86 -13.06
N GLN A 48 -18.71 -19.05 -12.94
CA GLN A 48 -19.45 -18.54 -14.10
C GLN A 48 -18.70 -17.35 -14.69
N GLY A 49 -18.22 -17.50 -15.93
CA GLY A 49 -17.51 -16.42 -16.59
C GLY A 49 -17.71 -16.40 -18.09
N SER A 50 -18.24 -15.30 -18.63
CA SER A 50 -18.12 -15.00 -20.05
C SER A 50 -16.64 -14.90 -20.45
N GLY A 51 -16.30 -15.21 -21.70
CA GLY A 51 -14.91 -15.18 -22.19
C GLY A 51 -14.18 -13.85 -21.94
N ALA A 52 -14.93 -12.75 -21.80
CA ALA A 52 -14.42 -11.40 -21.54
C ALA A 52 -14.20 -11.08 -20.04
N SER A 53 -14.88 -11.75 -19.10
CA SER A 53 -14.79 -11.40 -17.68
C SER A 53 -13.42 -11.77 -17.10
N ARG A 54 -12.74 -10.78 -16.51
CA ARG A 54 -11.43 -10.94 -15.86
C ARG A 54 -11.52 -11.45 -14.43
N ALA A 55 -12.57 -11.08 -13.71
CA ALA A 55 -12.77 -11.44 -12.32
C ALA A 55 -12.92 -12.97 -12.16
N ARG A 56 -12.28 -13.52 -11.13
CA ARG A 56 -12.39 -14.94 -10.73
C ARG A 56 -12.59 -15.05 -9.21
N PRO A 57 -13.69 -14.51 -8.67
CA PRO A 57 -13.91 -14.46 -7.23
C PRO A 57 -14.02 -15.86 -6.60
N VAL A 58 -14.58 -16.83 -7.33
CA VAL A 58 -14.73 -18.21 -6.82
C VAL A 58 -13.38 -18.89 -6.75
N LEU A 59 -12.55 -18.77 -7.79
CA LEU A 59 -11.19 -19.32 -7.78
C LEU A 59 -10.35 -18.69 -6.66
N ASN A 60 -10.38 -17.35 -6.53
CA ASN A 60 -9.60 -16.65 -5.52
C ASN A 60 -10.02 -17.04 -4.08
N LYS A 61 -11.31 -17.27 -3.86
CA LYS A 61 -11.82 -17.75 -2.57
C LYS A 61 -11.37 -19.19 -2.34
N LEU A 62 -11.56 -20.07 -3.32
CA LEU A 62 -11.13 -21.47 -3.25
C LEU A 62 -9.64 -21.58 -2.90
N LEU A 63 -8.77 -20.85 -3.61
CA LEU A 63 -7.34 -20.87 -3.35
C LEU A 63 -7.00 -20.48 -1.90
N LYS A 64 -7.75 -19.57 -1.27
CA LYS A 64 -7.57 -19.20 0.14
C LYS A 64 -8.07 -20.26 1.11
N ASP A 65 -9.14 -20.96 0.74
CA ASP A 65 -9.78 -21.97 1.59
C ASP A 65 -9.02 -23.31 1.62
N LEU A 66 -8.13 -23.56 0.66
CA LEU A 66 -7.30 -24.78 0.60
C LEU A 66 -6.30 -24.88 1.76
N THR A 67 -6.06 -26.09 2.25
CA THR A 67 -5.18 -26.38 3.38
C THR A 67 -4.27 -27.57 3.09
N ALA A 68 -3.16 -27.69 3.83
CA ALA A 68 -2.19 -28.76 3.64
C ALA A 68 -2.84 -30.16 3.60
N GLY A 69 -2.47 -30.96 2.59
CA GLY A 69 -3.04 -32.28 2.32
C GLY A 69 -4.23 -32.30 1.35
N ASP A 70 -4.81 -31.13 1.03
CA ASP A 70 -5.83 -31.02 -0.03
C ASP A 70 -5.22 -31.22 -1.42
N VAL A 71 -6.06 -31.62 -2.37
CA VAL A 71 -5.70 -31.66 -3.80
C VAL A 71 -6.70 -30.81 -4.58
N LEU A 72 -6.21 -29.76 -5.23
CA LEU A 72 -6.98 -29.00 -6.20
C LEU A 72 -7.02 -29.76 -7.53
N VAL A 73 -8.22 -30.11 -7.98
CA VAL A 73 -8.45 -30.86 -9.21
C VAL A 73 -9.14 -29.99 -10.25
N VAL A 74 -8.61 -30.00 -11.46
CA VAL A 74 -9.23 -29.34 -12.63
C VAL A 74 -9.29 -30.31 -13.80
N VAL A 75 -10.24 -30.10 -14.71
CA VAL A 75 -10.32 -30.95 -15.92
C VAL A 75 -9.13 -30.69 -16.86
N ARG A 76 -8.77 -29.41 -17.00
CA ARG A 76 -7.65 -28.95 -17.85
C ARG A 76 -6.96 -27.70 -17.31
N LEU A 77 -5.70 -27.48 -17.70
CA LEU A 77 -4.92 -26.30 -17.28
C LEU A 77 -5.52 -24.96 -17.73
N ASP A 78 -6.13 -24.88 -18.92
CA ASP A 78 -6.74 -23.65 -19.46
C ASP A 78 -7.96 -23.19 -18.63
N ARG A 79 -8.56 -24.10 -17.86
CA ARG A 79 -9.64 -23.77 -16.92
C ARG A 79 -9.09 -23.08 -15.68
N LEU A 80 -7.91 -23.49 -15.21
CA LEU A 80 -7.25 -22.89 -14.05
C LEU A 80 -6.53 -21.59 -14.37
N ALA A 81 -5.78 -21.50 -15.47
CA ALA A 81 -4.86 -20.39 -15.72
C ALA A 81 -4.98 -19.80 -17.12
N ARG A 82 -4.66 -18.50 -17.26
CA ARG A 82 -4.71 -17.77 -18.55
C ARG A 82 -3.36 -17.73 -19.27
N SER A 83 -2.30 -18.09 -18.58
CA SER A 83 -0.94 -18.18 -19.10
C SER A 83 -0.19 -19.25 -18.31
N VAL A 84 0.88 -19.78 -18.90
CA VAL A 84 1.73 -20.76 -18.22
C VAL A 84 2.38 -20.14 -16.98
N SER A 85 2.79 -18.87 -17.02
CA SER A 85 3.32 -18.19 -15.83
C SER A 85 2.31 -18.14 -14.69
N HIS A 86 1.06 -17.75 -14.96
CA HIS A 86 0.01 -17.74 -13.95
C HIS A 86 -0.31 -19.14 -13.40
N LEU A 87 -0.18 -20.19 -14.23
CA LEU A 87 -0.33 -21.56 -13.77
C LEU A 87 0.77 -21.93 -12.77
N LEU A 88 2.03 -21.64 -13.11
CA LEU A 88 3.19 -21.93 -12.26
C LEU A 88 3.10 -21.18 -10.94
N ASP A 89 2.75 -19.87 -10.97
CA ASP A 89 2.60 -19.06 -9.76
C ASP A 89 1.54 -19.65 -8.80
N VAL A 90 0.42 -20.13 -9.35
CA VAL A 90 -0.64 -20.77 -8.56
C VAL A 90 -0.15 -22.10 -7.98
N ILE A 91 0.52 -22.94 -8.76
CA ILE A 91 0.99 -24.24 -8.28
C ILE A 91 2.09 -24.06 -7.22
N GLU A 92 2.99 -23.09 -7.38
CA GLU A 92 4.05 -22.79 -6.40
C GLU A 92 3.46 -22.30 -5.06
N ASP A 93 2.42 -21.46 -5.07
CA ASP A 93 1.69 -21.07 -3.85
C ASP A 93 1.06 -22.29 -3.16
N LEU A 94 0.43 -23.18 -3.93
CA LEU A 94 -0.19 -24.40 -3.41
C LEU A 94 0.85 -25.33 -2.80
N GLU A 95 1.96 -25.57 -3.48
CA GLU A 95 3.05 -26.42 -2.99
C GLU A 95 3.68 -25.88 -1.71
N THR A 96 3.89 -24.55 -1.62
CA THR A 96 4.40 -23.88 -0.41
C THR A 96 3.48 -24.10 0.80
N ARG A 97 2.18 -24.28 0.55
CA ARG A 97 1.15 -24.54 1.57
C ARG A 97 0.89 -26.03 1.80
N GLY A 98 1.63 -26.92 1.14
CA GLY A 98 1.44 -28.37 1.22
C GLY A 98 0.15 -28.86 0.55
N VAL A 99 -0.38 -28.10 -0.42
CA VAL A 99 -1.54 -28.46 -1.24
C VAL A 99 -1.04 -29.03 -2.57
N HIS A 100 -1.62 -30.13 -3.02
CA HIS A 100 -1.30 -30.70 -4.33
C HIS A 100 -2.24 -30.18 -5.42
N PHE A 101 -1.79 -30.28 -6.66
CA PHE A 101 -2.55 -29.91 -7.84
C PHE A 101 -2.60 -31.08 -8.83
N ARG A 102 -3.77 -31.30 -9.42
CA ARG A 102 -3.99 -32.35 -10.43
C ARG A 102 -4.86 -31.83 -11.57
N SER A 103 -4.40 -32.05 -12.80
CA SER A 103 -5.23 -31.99 -14.00
C SER A 103 -5.70 -33.39 -14.40
N LEU A 104 -6.96 -33.52 -14.84
CA LEU A 104 -7.49 -34.82 -15.28
C LEU A 104 -7.06 -35.19 -16.69
N ARG A 105 -6.97 -34.22 -17.60
CA ARG A 105 -6.65 -34.46 -19.02
C ARG A 105 -5.23 -34.02 -19.42
N ASP A 106 -4.48 -33.42 -18.51
CA ASP A 106 -3.09 -33.05 -18.72
C ASP A 106 -2.20 -33.92 -17.80
N PRO A 107 -0.94 -34.22 -18.20
CA PRO A 107 -0.04 -35.08 -17.44
C PRO A 107 0.57 -34.35 -16.21
N ILE A 108 -0.23 -33.57 -15.48
CA ILE A 108 0.23 -32.79 -14.33
C ILE A 108 -0.52 -33.26 -13.08
N ASP A 109 0.20 -33.93 -12.21
CA ASP A 109 -0.20 -34.29 -10.86
C ASP A 109 1.01 -34.09 -9.92
N THR A 110 0.97 -33.02 -9.12
CA THR A 110 2.09 -32.66 -8.23
C THR A 110 2.25 -33.59 -7.03
N SER A 111 1.35 -34.57 -6.86
CA SER A 111 1.53 -35.65 -5.89
C SER A 111 2.36 -36.82 -6.43
N THR A 112 2.75 -36.79 -7.72
CA THR A 112 3.52 -37.85 -8.39
C THR A 112 4.86 -37.32 -8.94
N PRO A 113 5.95 -38.11 -8.90
CA PRO A 113 7.22 -37.71 -9.51
C PRO A 113 7.11 -37.42 -11.01
N GLN A 114 6.28 -38.17 -11.74
CA GLN A 114 6.05 -38.00 -13.17
C GLN A 114 5.33 -36.67 -13.46
N GLY A 115 4.27 -36.36 -12.71
CA GLY A 115 3.55 -35.10 -12.86
C GLY A 115 4.40 -33.88 -12.46
N MET A 116 5.24 -34.01 -11.43
CA MET A 116 6.24 -33.00 -11.08
C MET A 116 7.26 -32.76 -12.19
N PHE A 117 7.77 -33.83 -12.81
CA PHE A 117 8.66 -33.71 -13.96
C PHE A 117 7.97 -32.98 -15.13
N SER A 118 6.74 -33.36 -15.48
CA SER A 118 5.97 -32.70 -16.53
C SER A 118 5.74 -31.20 -16.24
N LEU A 119 5.48 -30.83 -14.99
CA LEU A 119 5.36 -29.44 -14.56
C LEU A 119 6.69 -28.68 -14.74
N GLN A 120 7.81 -29.28 -14.34
CA GLN A 120 9.13 -28.67 -14.49
C GLN A 120 9.51 -28.44 -15.96
N VAL A 121 9.23 -29.42 -16.82
CA VAL A 121 9.43 -29.28 -18.27
C VAL A 121 8.56 -28.15 -18.83
N LEU A 122 7.29 -28.06 -18.43
CA LEU A 122 6.42 -26.96 -18.84
C LEU A 122 6.96 -25.59 -18.38
N GLY A 123 7.48 -25.51 -17.15
CA GLY A 123 8.13 -24.33 -16.62
C GLY A 123 9.37 -23.91 -17.42
N ALA A 124 10.24 -24.88 -17.74
CA ALA A 124 11.43 -24.66 -18.55
C ALA A 124 11.08 -24.17 -19.97
N VAL A 125 10.07 -24.76 -20.61
CA VAL A 125 9.58 -24.31 -21.93
C VAL A 125 9.05 -22.88 -21.86
N ALA A 126 8.24 -22.54 -20.85
CA ALA A 126 7.72 -21.19 -20.68
C ALA A 126 8.83 -20.15 -20.41
N GLN A 127 9.91 -20.55 -19.74
CA GLN A 127 11.09 -19.69 -19.57
C GLN A 127 11.85 -19.51 -20.88
N LEU A 128 12.03 -20.58 -21.66
CA LEU A 128 12.66 -20.54 -22.97
C LEU A 128 11.90 -19.62 -23.94
N GLU A 129 10.58 -19.75 -24.02
CA GLU A 129 9.74 -18.88 -24.87
C GLU A 129 9.91 -17.40 -24.50
N ARG A 130 9.88 -17.06 -23.21
CA ARG A 130 10.12 -15.70 -22.73
C ARG A 130 11.50 -15.19 -23.13
N ALA A 131 12.53 -16.02 -22.99
CA ALA A 131 13.89 -15.68 -23.37
C ALA A 131 14.01 -15.43 -24.88
N LEU A 132 13.42 -16.28 -25.72
CA LEU A 132 13.43 -16.13 -27.17
C LEU A 132 12.67 -14.88 -27.64
N ILE A 133 11.53 -14.56 -27.02
CA ILE A 133 10.81 -13.31 -27.30
C ILE A 133 11.66 -12.08 -26.94
N ALA A 134 12.32 -12.12 -25.78
CA ALA A 134 13.20 -11.03 -25.35
C ALA A 134 14.40 -10.87 -26.29
N GLU A 135 15.03 -11.98 -26.69
CA GLU A 135 16.13 -11.99 -27.65
C GLU A 135 15.70 -11.42 -29.00
N ARG A 136 14.57 -11.90 -29.56
CA ARG A 136 14.03 -11.41 -30.83
C ARG A 136 13.72 -9.91 -30.76
N THR A 137 13.17 -9.44 -29.65
CA THR A 137 12.89 -8.02 -29.42
C THR A 137 14.18 -7.22 -29.38
N LYS A 138 15.20 -7.70 -28.67
CA LYS A 138 16.52 -7.06 -28.59
C LYS A 138 17.20 -6.99 -29.96
N SER A 139 17.22 -8.09 -30.70
CA SER A 139 17.77 -8.15 -32.07
C SER A 139 17.01 -7.23 -33.02
N GLY A 140 15.67 -7.19 -32.92
CA GLY A 140 14.83 -6.26 -33.67
C GLY A 140 15.13 -4.79 -33.35
N MET A 141 15.30 -4.45 -32.07
CA MET A 141 15.70 -3.10 -31.65
C MET A 141 17.11 -2.73 -32.14
N GLN A 142 18.06 -3.65 -32.09
CA GLN A 142 19.42 -3.44 -32.61
C GLN A 142 19.42 -3.20 -34.12
N ALA A 143 18.67 -4.02 -34.89
CA ALA A 143 18.52 -3.84 -36.33
C ALA A 143 17.74 -2.56 -36.70
N ALA A 144 16.78 -2.14 -35.87
CA ALA A 144 16.11 -0.84 -36.04
C ALA A 144 17.11 0.30 -35.81
N LYS A 145 17.91 0.22 -34.74
CA LYS A 145 18.94 1.19 -34.39
C LYS A 145 20.02 1.30 -35.48
N SER A 146 20.51 0.19 -36.04
CA SER A 146 21.49 0.21 -37.13
C SER A 146 20.93 0.84 -38.41
N ARG A 147 19.62 0.73 -38.63
CA ARG A 147 18.88 1.43 -39.71
C ARG A 147 18.49 2.87 -39.34
N GLY A 148 19.05 3.44 -38.28
CA GLY A 148 18.81 4.83 -37.86
C GLY A 148 17.46 5.07 -37.16
N ARG A 149 16.65 4.03 -36.91
CA ARG A 149 15.39 4.18 -36.16
C ARG A 149 15.69 4.23 -34.66
N LEU A 150 15.49 5.40 -34.07
CA LEU A 150 15.64 5.64 -32.63
C LEU A 150 14.36 5.24 -31.87
N ALA A 151 14.51 4.66 -30.68
CA ALA A 151 13.42 4.25 -29.80
C ALA A 151 12.87 5.40 -28.93
N GLY A 152 11.61 5.31 -28.47
CA GLY A 152 10.94 6.32 -27.63
C GLY A 152 10.21 7.42 -28.42
N ASN A 153 9.63 8.41 -27.75
CA ASN A 153 8.90 9.50 -28.40
C ASN A 153 9.88 10.48 -29.09
N PRO A 154 9.82 10.68 -30.43
CA PRO A 154 10.69 11.61 -31.15
C PRO A 154 10.64 13.04 -30.59
N GLY A 155 9.44 13.55 -30.27
CA GLY A 155 9.26 14.89 -29.72
C GLY A 155 9.92 15.08 -28.35
N LEU A 156 10.01 14.04 -27.52
CA LEU A 156 10.77 14.11 -26.26
C LEU A 156 12.28 14.10 -26.50
N ARG A 157 12.76 13.31 -27.46
CA ARG A 157 14.19 13.25 -27.81
C ARG A 157 14.70 14.58 -28.33
N GLU A 158 13.90 15.22 -29.17
CA GLU A 158 14.19 16.53 -29.73
C GLU A 158 13.84 17.68 -28.77
N ARG A 159 13.45 17.36 -27.51
CA ARG A 159 13.04 18.32 -26.47
C ARG A 159 11.99 19.32 -26.94
N ARG A 160 11.08 18.88 -27.81
CA ARG A 160 10.02 19.73 -28.34
C ARG A 160 9.09 20.17 -27.20
N PRO A 161 8.83 21.49 -27.03
CA PRO A 161 8.03 22.00 -25.92
C PRO A 161 6.63 21.37 -25.85
N GLU A 162 5.99 21.11 -26.99
CA GLU A 162 4.67 20.47 -27.06
C GLU A 162 4.68 19.02 -26.55
N ALA A 163 5.70 18.24 -26.86
CA ALA A 163 5.81 16.85 -26.40
C ALA A 163 6.07 16.81 -24.88
N ILE A 164 6.93 17.70 -24.37
CA ILE A 164 7.21 17.83 -22.94
C ILE A 164 5.93 18.24 -22.20
N ARG A 165 5.21 19.26 -22.69
CA ARG A 165 3.93 19.71 -22.11
C ARG A 165 2.87 18.61 -22.14
N ALA A 166 2.74 17.87 -23.24
CA ALA A 166 1.77 16.79 -23.35
C ALA A 166 2.03 15.68 -22.32
N VAL A 167 3.29 15.29 -22.13
CA VAL A 167 3.68 14.27 -21.14
C VAL A 167 3.52 14.77 -19.72
N ALA A 168 3.88 16.03 -19.43
CA ALA A 168 3.64 16.65 -18.14
C ALA A 168 2.14 16.69 -17.81
N ALA A 169 1.30 17.13 -18.75
CA ALA A 169 -0.14 17.16 -18.60
C ALA A 169 -0.76 15.77 -18.43
N ALA A 170 -0.23 14.74 -19.10
CA ALA A 170 -0.66 13.36 -18.91
C ALA A 170 -0.33 12.85 -17.50
N ARG A 171 0.90 13.11 -17.02
CA ARG A 171 1.31 12.75 -15.64
C ARG A 171 0.48 13.49 -14.59
N GLU A 172 0.23 14.77 -14.82
CA GLU A 172 -0.59 15.59 -13.95
C GLU A 172 -2.02 15.07 -13.82
N ARG A 173 -2.64 14.65 -14.95
CA ARG A 173 -3.97 14.04 -14.95
C ARG A 173 -3.99 12.72 -14.20
N ALA A 174 -3.05 11.82 -14.50
CA ALA A 174 -2.96 10.53 -13.80
C ALA A 174 -2.79 10.70 -12.28
N TYR A 175 -1.95 11.65 -11.86
CA TYR A 175 -1.78 11.97 -10.45
C TYR A 175 -3.06 12.54 -9.82
N LEU A 176 -3.79 13.40 -10.53
CA LEU A 176 -5.06 13.93 -10.04
C LEU A 176 -6.12 12.85 -9.90
N ASP A 177 -6.23 11.94 -10.87
CA ASP A 177 -7.19 10.83 -10.83
C ASP A 177 -6.94 9.91 -9.63
N GLU A 178 -5.68 9.55 -9.39
CA GLU A 178 -5.27 8.77 -8.20
C GLU A 178 -5.58 9.53 -6.90
N LEU A 179 -5.35 10.84 -6.89
CA LEU A 179 -5.61 11.68 -5.72
C LEU A 179 -7.11 11.77 -5.42
N ILE A 180 -7.95 11.92 -6.44
CA ILE A 180 -9.41 11.93 -6.31
C ILE A 180 -9.91 10.58 -5.81
N ALA A 181 -9.43 9.48 -6.38
CA ALA A 181 -9.80 8.13 -5.97
C ALA A 181 -9.48 7.87 -4.49
N SER A 182 -8.35 8.38 -3.99
CA SER A 182 -7.95 8.23 -2.59
C SER A 182 -8.52 9.31 -1.65
N ALA A 183 -9.11 10.39 -2.17
CA ALA A 183 -9.49 11.58 -1.40
C ALA A 183 -10.42 11.28 -0.22
N GLN A 184 -11.36 10.34 -0.38
CA GLN A 184 -12.32 9.98 0.67
C GLN A 184 -11.64 9.45 1.94
N THR A 185 -10.44 8.91 1.83
CA THR A 185 -9.72 8.30 2.96
C THR A 185 -9.01 9.32 3.85
N TRP A 186 -8.48 10.41 3.28
CA TRP A 186 -7.61 11.34 4.00
C TRP A 186 -8.13 12.79 4.02
N LEU A 187 -8.87 13.23 3.00
CA LEU A 187 -9.33 14.62 2.88
C LEU A 187 -10.29 15.06 4.00
N PRO A 188 -11.22 14.24 4.50
CA PRO A 188 -12.08 14.62 5.62
C PRO A 188 -11.29 14.98 6.89
N ALA A 189 -10.25 14.21 7.20
CA ALA A 189 -9.39 14.48 8.34
C ALA A 189 -8.59 15.78 8.16
N VAL A 190 -8.10 16.05 6.94
CA VAL A 190 -7.45 17.34 6.63
C VAL A 190 -8.42 18.50 6.81
N ARG A 191 -9.66 18.40 6.31
CA ARG A 191 -10.70 19.43 6.47
C ARG A 191 -11.03 19.71 7.94
N GLN A 192 -11.01 18.70 8.78
CA GLN A 192 -11.28 18.85 10.21
C GLN A 192 -10.12 19.52 10.97
N LEU A 193 -8.88 19.20 10.59
CA LEU A 193 -7.68 19.64 11.33
C LEU A 193 -7.13 20.97 10.82
N ARG A 194 -7.21 21.24 9.53
CA ARG A 194 -6.76 22.50 8.92
C ARG A 194 -7.88 23.54 8.95
N PRO A 195 -7.57 24.82 9.20
CA PRO A 195 -6.23 25.39 9.37
C PRO A 195 -5.70 25.40 10.82
N ARG A 196 -6.49 24.94 11.80
CA ARG A 196 -6.20 25.02 13.24
C ARG A 196 -4.91 24.28 13.67
N HIS A 197 -4.53 23.23 12.96
CA HIS A 197 -3.33 22.43 13.20
C HIS A 197 -2.25 22.63 12.13
N SER A 198 -0.99 22.51 12.52
CA SER A 198 0.15 22.54 11.59
C SER A 198 0.11 21.35 10.63
N TRP A 199 0.81 21.45 9.50
CA TRP A 199 0.91 20.33 8.56
C TRP A 199 1.59 19.11 9.17
N ASP A 200 2.59 19.31 10.04
CA ASP A 200 3.26 18.23 10.79
C ASP A 200 2.27 17.45 11.68
N ASP A 201 1.40 18.15 12.40
CA ASP A 201 0.37 17.53 13.23
C ASP A 201 -0.62 16.71 12.40
N VAL A 202 -1.06 17.28 11.27
CA VAL A 202 -2.00 16.62 10.35
C VAL A 202 -1.39 15.35 9.78
N VAL A 203 -0.14 15.42 9.28
CA VAL A 203 0.57 14.25 8.75
C VAL A 203 0.75 13.19 9.83
N ARG A 204 1.17 13.58 11.04
CA ARG A 204 1.32 12.65 12.16
C ARG A 204 0.02 11.91 12.49
N ILE A 205 -1.11 12.61 12.47
CA ILE A 205 -2.43 12.00 12.73
C ILE A 205 -2.84 11.06 11.59
N LEU A 206 -2.65 11.48 10.33
CA LEU A 206 -2.96 10.64 9.17
C LEU A 206 -2.10 9.38 9.14
N ASN A 207 -0.80 9.48 9.42
CA ASN A 207 0.09 8.32 9.37
C ASN A 207 -0.19 7.32 10.49
N ARG A 208 -0.65 7.79 11.67
CA ARG A 208 -1.17 6.91 12.72
C ARG A 208 -2.42 6.11 12.31
N ARG A 209 -3.18 6.61 11.32
CA ARG A 209 -4.35 5.92 10.75
C ARG A 209 -3.98 4.99 9.58
N GLY A 210 -2.69 4.73 9.35
CA GLY A 210 -2.20 3.81 8.31
C GLY A 210 -1.92 4.47 6.96
N HIS A 211 -1.93 5.81 6.88
CA HIS A 211 -1.46 6.51 5.68
C HIS A 211 0.06 6.70 5.69
N ASP A 212 0.63 7.04 4.53
CA ASP A 212 2.05 7.38 4.40
C ASP A 212 2.22 8.71 3.66
N TRP A 213 2.06 9.80 4.42
CA TRP A 213 2.24 11.16 3.94
C TRP A 213 3.53 11.77 4.46
N THR A 214 4.18 12.56 3.59
CA THR A 214 5.10 13.62 4.03
C THR A 214 4.38 14.96 4.01
N VAL A 215 4.89 15.94 4.76
CA VAL A 215 4.31 17.30 4.82
C VAL A 215 4.23 17.93 3.43
N GLU A 216 5.28 17.82 2.63
CA GLU A 216 5.34 18.39 1.28
C GLU A 216 4.42 17.66 0.31
N ARG A 217 4.27 16.33 0.44
CA ARG A 217 3.35 15.54 -0.40
C ARG A 217 1.90 15.90 -0.08
N LEU A 218 1.55 15.94 1.20
CA LEU A 218 0.19 16.29 1.62
C LEU A 218 -0.15 17.74 1.25
N ARG A 219 0.77 18.69 1.49
CA ARG A 219 0.57 20.09 1.12
C ARG A 219 0.37 20.26 -0.39
N ARG A 220 1.18 19.57 -1.22
CA ARG A 220 1.02 19.59 -2.69
C ARG A 220 -0.29 18.97 -3.14
N ALA A 221 -0.69 17.86 -2.53
CA ALA A 221 -1.98 17.21 -2.78
C ALA A 221 -3.14 18.16 -2.49
N VAL A 222 -3.19 18.76 -1.29
CA VAL A 222 -4.24 19.71 -0.92
C VAL A 222 -4.21 20.95 -1.83
N HIS A 223 -3.03 21.46 -2.16
CA HIS A 223 -2.90 22.57 -3.10
C HIS A 223 -3.46 22.24 -4.48
N ARG A 224 -3.22 21.02 -4.99
CA ARG A 224 -3.84 20.54 -6.23
C ARG A 224 -5.36 20.47 -6.10
N MET A 225 -5.89 19.90 -5.02
CA MET A 225 -7.34 19.80 -4.80
C MET A 225 -8.02 21.17 -4.75
N VAL A 226 -7.39 22.16 -4.12
CA VAL A 226 -7.90 23.55 -4.10
C VAL A 226 -7.85 24.17 -5.50
N ARG A 227 -6.75 23.97 -6.25
CA ARG A 227 -6.59 24.47 -7.62
C ARG A 227 -7.68 23.95 -8.56
N GLU A 228 -8.07 22.68 -8.40
CA GLU A 228 -9.16 22.03 -9.16
C GLU A 228 -10.55 22.28 -8.55
N LYS A 229 -10.67 23.14 -7.52
CA LYS A 229 -11.93 23.48 -6.82
C LYS A 229 -12.62 22.29 -6.14
N LEU A 230 -11.86 21.26 -5.76
CA LEU A 230 -12.32 20.07 -5.04
C LEU A 230 -12.16 20.19 -3.50
N ALA A 231 -11.45 21.23 -3.04
CA ALA A 231 -11.24 21.51 -1.63
C ALA A 231 -11.26 23.02 -1.36
N ASP A 232 -11.55 23.37 -0.10
CA ASP A 232 -11.63 24.75 0.36
C ASP A 232 -10.24 25.41 0.39
N PRO A 233 -10.05 26.61 -0.21
CA PRO A 233 -8.83 27.39 -0.10
C PRO A 233 -8.36 27.64 1.34
N GLU A 234 -9.27 27.72 2.32
CA GLU A 234 -8.94 27.95 3.73
C GLU A 234 -8.00 26.89 4.31
N LEU A 235 -7.99 25.68 3.76
CA LEU A 235 -7.09 24.60 4.20
C LEU A 235 -5.61 24.95 4.04
N LEU A 236 -5.28 25.84 3.10
CA LEU A 236 -3.93 26.30 2.83
C LEU A 236 -3.50 27.49 3.70
N SER A 237 -4.44 28.10 4.44
CA SER A 237 -4.15 29.26 5.27
C SER A 237 -3.14 28.95 6.38
N ARG A 238 -2.36 29.95 6.81
CA ARG A 238 -1.34 29.72 7.84
C ARG A 238 -2.01 29.34 9.15
N SER A 239 -1.53 28.27 9.79
CA SER A 239 -2.05 27.90 11.12
C SER A 239 -1.79 28.99 12.14
N PRO A 240 -2.72 29.21 13.08
CA PRO A 240 -2.46 30.06 14.21
C PRO A 240 -1.24 29.55 14.96
N ARG A 241 -0.36 30.47 15.36
CA ARG A 241 0.79 30.15 16.20
C ARG A 241 0.25 29.66 17.54
N ARG A 242 0.38 28.36 17.84
CA ARG A 242 0.05 27.87 19.18
C ARG A 242 1.07 28.42 20.18
N PRO A 243 0.63 28.89 21.35
CA PRO A 243 1.57 29.17 22.43
C PRO A 243 2.32 27.87 22.72
N PRO A 244 3.65 27.92 22.88
CA PRO A 244 4.42 26.76 23.30
C PRO A 244 3.80 26.18 24.57
N GLU A 245 3.82 24.86 24.72
CA GLU A 245 3.44 24.17 25.98
C GLU A 245 4.48 24.41 27.09
N HIS A 246 5.05 25.61 27.16
CA HIS A 246 6.02 26.01 28.17
C HIS A 246 5.23 26.51 29.39
N HIS A 247 4.98 25.60 30.33
CA HIS A 247 4.49 25.89 31.68
C HIS A 247 5.14 27.15 32.26
N LEU A 248 6.46 27.25 32.13
CA LEU A 248 7.27 28.39 32.58
C LEU A 248 6.86 29.73 31.93
N MET A 249 6.54 29.76 30.64
CA MET A 249 6.12 30.98 29.96
C MET A 249 4.74 31.45 30.48
N ARG A 250 3.81 30.51 30.72
CA ARG A 250 2.49 30.83 31.28
C ARG A 250 2.59 31.31 32.72
N LEU A 251 3.47 30.69 33.51
CA LEU A 251 3.67 31.04 34.91
C LEU A 251 4.33 32.41 35.06
N VAL A 252 5.37 32.70 34.27
CA VAL A 252 6.00 34.04 34.18
C VAL A 252 5.00 35.10 33.71
N ALA A 253 4.20 34.80 32.68
CA ALA A 253 3.15 35.71 32.20
C ALA A 253 2.07 35.95 33.27
N GLY A 254 1.67 34.91 34.01
CA GLY A 254 0.69 35.00 35.09
C GLY A 254 1.15 35.88 36.25
N ILE A 255 2.42 35.74 36.67
CA ILE A 255 3.02 36.59 37.71
C ILE A 255 3.04 38.06 37.26
N ALA A 256 3.48 38.33 36.02
CA ALA A 256 3.54 39.69 35.49
C ALA A 256 2.17 40.35 35.24
N ILE A 257 1.11 39.55 35.04
CA ILE A 257 -0.27 40.05 34.94
C ILE A 257 -0.86 40.34 36.33
N ALA A 258 -0.51 39.53 37.32
CA ALA A 258 -1.01 39.67 38.68
C ALA A 258 -0.46 40.92 39.38
N ASP A 259 0.79 41.30 39.08
CA ASP A 259 1.42 42.49 39.62
C ASP A 259 2.32 43.16 38.55
N PRO A 260 1.80 44.19 37.85
CA PRO A 260 2.50 44.86 36.75
C PRO A 260 3.73 45.69 37.15
N ASP A 261 3.87 46.04 38.43
CA ASP A 261 4.95 46.92 38.93
C ASP A 261 6.20 46.14 39.38
N LEU A 262 6.12 44.79 39.41
CA LEU A 262 7.26 43.93 39.76
C LEU A 262 8.42 44.08 38.77
N SER A 263 9.63 44.24 39.31
CA SER A 263 10.82 44.24 38.47
C SER A 263 11.14 42.83 37.95
N LEU A 264 11.86 42.74 36.84
CA LEU A 264 12.31 41.45 36.28
C LEU A 264 13.16 40.61 37.25
N ARG A 265 13.79 41.26 38.25
CA ARG A 265 14.55 40.58 39.31
C ARG A 265 13.62 39.97 40.35
N ASP A 266 12.52 40.64 40.67
CA ASP A 266 11.56 40.18 41.67
C ASP A 266 10.76 39.00 41.14
N ILE A 267 10.36 39.04 39.86
CA ILE A 267 9.77 37.89 39.17
C ILE A 267 10.73 36.69 39.16
N ALA A 268 12.03 36.91 38.92
CA ALA A 268 13.03 35.85 39.00
C ALA A 268 13.18 35.25 40.41
N ALA A 269 13.18 36.11 41.44
CA ALA A 269 13.26 35.66 42.84
C ALA A 269 12.02 34.86 43.26
N GLN A 270 10.83 35.27 42.81
CA GLN A 270 9.58 34.56 43.05
C GLN A 270 9.57 33.18 42.37
N LEU A 271 10.09 33.06 41.15
CA LEU A 271 10.24 31.79 40.45
C LEU A 271 11.24 30.85 41.16
N ASP A 272 12.34 31.39 41.69
CA ASP A 272 13.29 30.62 42.52
C ASP A 272 12.62 30.13 43.83
N GLN A 273 11.79 30.96 44.48
CA GLN A 273 11.03 30.57 45.68
C GLN A 273 10.01 29.48 45.40
N MET A 274 9.38 29.50 44.21
CA MET A 274 8.46 28.48 43.74
C MET A 274 9.16 27.18 43.31
N GLN A 275 10.49 27.10 43.44
CA GLN A 275 11.33 25.95 43.05
C GLN A 275 11.27 25.59 41.55
N GLU A 276 10.86 26.53 40.70
CA GLU A 276 10.81 26.33 39.26
C GLU A 276 12.21 26.41 38.65
N ARG A 277 12.53 25.51 37.71
CA ARG A 277 13.86 25.50 37.08
C ARG A 277 13.90 26.40 35.84
N PRO A 278 14.95 27.22 35.65
CA PRO A 278 15.13 27.99 34.42
C PRO A 278 15.19 27.09 33.17
N PRO A 279 14.71 27.57 32.01
CA PRO A 279 14.60 26.77 30.78
C PRO A 279 15.94 26.27 30.23
N ARG A 280 17.08 26.84 30.65
CA ARG A 280 18.44 26.40 30.28
C ARG A 280 19.13 25.56 31.35
N GLY A 281 18.39 25.07 32.36
CA GLY A 281 18.92 24.17 33.39
C GLY A 281 19.86 24.80 34.42
N GLY A 282 19.87 26.14 34.54
CA GLY A 282 20.66 26.86 35.54
C GLY A 282 20.13 26.66 36.97
N ARG A 283 20.96 26.95 37.98
CA ARG A 283 20.59 26.82 39.41
C ARG A 283 19.73 27.96 39.96
N LYS A 284 19.70 29.12 39.27
CA LYS A 284 18.92 30.31 39.66
C LYS A 284 18.34 31.00 38.44
N TRP A 285 17.18 31.63 38.60
CA TRP A 285 16.58 32.46 37.56
C TRP A 285 17.41 33.72 37.29
N GLN A 286 17.57 34.04 36.01
CA GLN A 286 18.23 35.26 35.56
C GLN A 286 17.18 36.23 35.01
N PRO A 287 17.27 37.54 35.30
CA PRO A 287 16.32 38.53 34.78
C PRO A 287 16.24 38.55 33.25
N SER A 288 17.32 38.20 32.56
CA SER A 288 17.36 38.05 31.10
C SER A 288 16.52 36.87 30.59
N SER A 289 16.46 35.77 31.35
CA SER A 289 15.60 34.61 31.04
C SER A 289 14.12 34.95 31.23
N VAL A 290 13.79 35.68 32.29
CA VAL A 290 12.43 36.17 32.55
C VAL A 290 11.99 37.14 31.45
N ARG A 291 12.86 38.09 31.09
CA ARG A 291 12.61 39.02 29.98
C ARG A 291 12.37 38.29 28.66
N ALA A 292 13.20 37.29 28.34
CA ALA A 292 13.02 36.50 27.12
C ALA A 292 11.66 35.79 27.08
N LEU A 293 11.21 35.22 28.21
CA LEU A 293 9.90 34.57 28.31
C LEU A 293 8.74 35.58 28.29
N LEU A 294 8.89 36.77 28.86
CA LEU A 294 7.88 37.83 28.77
C LEU A 294 7.76 38.41 27.36
N ASP A 295 8.89 38.65 26.69
CA ASP A 295 8.92 39.10 25.30
C ASP A 295 8.32 38.04 24.37
N GLU A 296 8.54 36.75 24.66
CA GLU A 296 7.89 35.64 23.98
C GLU A 296 6.37 35.61 24.28
N ALA A 297 5.96 35.74 25.55
CA ALA A 297 4.56 35.78 25.97
C ALA A 297 3.78 36.94 25.32
N ARG A 298 4.40 38.12 25.18
CA ARG A 298 3.84 39.27 24.45
C ARG A 298 3.63 38.97 22.96
N ARG A 299 4.57 38.28 22.30
CA ARG A 299 4.41 37.85 20.88
C ARG A 299 3.25 36.87 20.69
N PHE A 300 2.88 36.12 21.72
CA PHE A 300 1.73 35.23 21.73
C PHE A 300 0.45 35.88 22.30
N GLY A 301 0.48 37.17 22.65
CA GLY A 301 -0.66 37.93 23.14
C GLY A 301 -1.12 37.58 24.56
N LEU A 302 -0.25 36.93 25.36
CA LEU A 302 -0.58 36.53 26.73
C LEU A 302 -0.46 37.68 27.73
N VAL A 303 0.36 38.69 27.44
CA VAL A 303 0.57 39.89 28.27
C VAL A 303 0.34 41.11 27.39
N ARG A 304 -0.43 42.10 27.87
CA ARG A 304 -0.63 43.37 27.15
C ARG A 304 0.66 44.20 27.20
N SER A 305 0.97 44.85 26.07
CA SER A 305 2.15 45.73 25.92
C SER A 305 2.06 46.95 26.81
#